data_AF-A0A7X8X3A1-F1
#
_entry.id   AF-A0A7X8X3A1-F1
#
_cell.length_a   1.000
_cell.length_b   1.000
_cell.length_c   1.000
_cell.angle_alpha   90.00
_cell.angle_beta   90.00
_cell.angle_gamma   90.00
#
_symmetry.space_group_name_H-M   'P 1'
#
loop_
_entity.id
_entity.type
_entity.pdbx_description
1 polymer ?
#
loop_
_entity_poly.entity_id
_entity_poly.type
_entity_poly.pdbx_seq_one_letter_code
_entity_poly.pdbx_strand_id
1 'polypeptide(L)'
;MGADTLTLVSPAVFSGTVVNSGHGLIIEGGVSAVVEMTCSRCAEKLHYPVQVSFHEVYLHQRETASDEEEIHYYDGDKIDILPQAIRAIL
;
A
#
# COMPACT_ATOMS: atom_id res chain seq x y z
N MET A 1 24.10 -9.75 8.61
CA MET A 1 23.06 -10.24 7.69
C MET A 1 22.57 -9.00 6.96
N GLY A 2 22.98 -8.84 5.70
CA GLY A 2 22.83 -7.57 4.97
C GLY A 2 21.36 -7.28 4.73
N ALA A 3 20.91 -6.08 5.09
CA ALA A 3 19.59 -5.62 4.74
C ALA A 3 19.54 -5.45 3.22
N ASP A 4 18.72 -6.25 2.54
CA ASP A 4 18.32 -5.97 1.15
C ASP A 4 17.49 -4.67 1.17
N THR A 5 18.16 -3.54 0.95
CA THR A 5 17.52 -2.24 0.85
C THR A 5 16.81 -2.13 -0.50
N LEU A 6 15.48 -2.07 -0.48
CA LEU A 6 14.65 -1.82 -1.66
C LEU A 6 14.42 -0.32 -1.81
N THR A 7 14.72 0.24 -2.98
CA THR A 7 14.55 1.68 -3.26
C THR A 7 13.54 1.90 -4.38
N LEU A 8 12.57 2.77 -4.18
CA LEU A 8 11.66 3.19 -5.27
C LEU A 8 12.42 4.13 -6.21
N VAL A 9 12.53 3.75 -7.49
CA VAL A 9 13.19 4.57 -8.54
C VAL A 9 12.19 5.22 -9.49
N SER A 10 10.90 4.96 -9.30
CA SER A 10 9.80 5.70 -9.91
C SER A 10 8.80 6.12 -8.83
N PRO A 11 7.95 7.13 -9.09
CA PRO A 11 6.78 7.37 -8.27
C PRO A 11 5.94 6.09 -8.17
N ALA A 12 5.43 5.78 -6.98
CA ALA A 12 4.41 4.77 -6.80
C ALA A 12 3.06 5.34 -7.28
N VAL A 13 2.35 4.58 -8.10
CA VAL A 13 1.07 4.97 -8.69
C VAL A 13 0.01 4.01 -8.17
N PHE A 14 -0.99 4.54 -7.49
CA PHE A 14 -2.21 3.82 -7.16
C PHE A 14 -3.28 4.09 -8.22
N SER A 15 -3.96 3.03 -8.67
CA SER A 15 -5.13 3.14 -9.54
C SER A 15 -6.20 2.18 -9.05
N GLY A 16 -7.41 2.69 -8.86
CA GLY A 16 -8.49 1.92 -8.24
C GLY A 16 -9.77 2.70 -8.08
N THR A 17 -10.66 2.12 -7.29
CA THR A 17 -11.98 2.67 -6.95
C THR A 17 -12.14 2.79 -5.45
N VAL A 18 -12.91 3.80 -5.05
CA VAL A 18 -13.33 3.98 -3.66
C VAL A 18 -14.84 3.79 -3.60
N VAL A 19 -15.30 2.91 -2.72
CA VAL A 19 -16.71 2.59 -2.51
C VAL A 19 -17.09 2.98 -1.09
N ASN A 20 -18.13 3.80 -0.93
CA ASN A 20 -18.73 4.05 0.37
C ASN A 20 -19.78 2.96 0.65
N SER A 21 -19.54 2.12 1.66
CA SER A 21 -20.41 1.01 2.05
C SER A 21 -21.49 1.40 3.06
N GLY A 22 -21.51 2.66 3.52
CA GLY A 22 -22.37 3.15 4.58
C GLY A 22 -21.81 2.97 5.99
N HIS A 23 -20.86 2.05 6.17
CA HIS A 23 -20.14 1.80 7.43
C HIS A 23 -18.66 2.20 7.33
N GLY A 24 -18.23 2.70 6.17
CA GLY A 24 -16.85 3.03 5.90
C GLY A 24 -16.56 3.17 4.41
N LEU A 25 -15.29 3.29 4.07
CA LEU A 25 -14.77 3.39 2.72
C LEU A 25 -13.95 2.15 2.41
N ILE A 26 -14.31 1.47 1.34
CA ILE A 26 -13.56 0.34 0.79
C ILE A 26 -12.75 0.87 -0.38
N ILE A 27 -11.43 0.72 -0.30
CA ILE A 27 -10.51 1.16 -1.35
C ILE A 27 -9.91 -0.07 -2.01
N GLU A 28 -10.16 -0.24 -3.30
CA GLU A 28 -9.72 -1.40 -4.08
C GLU A 28 -8.98 -0.97 -5.33
N GLY A 29 -7.89 -1.65 -5.66
CA GLY A 29 -7.13 -1.35 -6.86
C GLY A 29 -5.76 -2.02 -6.89
N GLY A 30 -4.82 -1.35 -7.54
CA GLY A 30 -3.44 -1.79 -7.60
C GLY A 30 -2.45 -0.64 -7.42
N VAL A 31 -1.33 -0.97 -6.77
CA VAL A 31 -0.16 -0.09 -6.66
C VAL A 31 0.89 -0.59 -7.65
N SER A 32 1.42 0.32 -8.46
CA SER A 32 2.48 0.03 -9.43
C SER A 32 3.69 0.93 -9.18
N ALA A 33 4.88 0.37 -9.21
CA ALA A 33 6.13 1.12 -9.06
C ALA A 33 7.30 0.37 -9.72
N VAL A 34 8.46 1.02 -9.80
CA VAL A 34 9.73 0.38 -10.15
C VAL A 34 10.64 0.43 -8.93
N VAL A 35 11.14 -0.73 -8.51
CA VAL A 35 12.05 -0.86 -7.38
C VAL A 35 13.46 -1.19 -7.88
N GLU A 36 14.47 -0.63 -7.23
CA GLU A 36 15.88 -1.00 -7.38
C GLU A 36 16.27 -1.93 -6.23
N MET A 37 16.86 -3.06 -6.58
CA MET A 37 17.43 -4.03 -5.65
C MET A 37 18.84 -4.42 -6.10
N THR A 38 19.68 -4.83 -5.15
CA THR A 38 21.04 -5.30 -5.46
C THR A 38 21.03 -6.81 -5.57
N CYS A 39 21.50 -7.36 -6.69
CA CYS A 39 21.59 -8.80 -6.85
C CYS A 39 22.62 -9.38 -5.87
N SER A 40 22.21 -10.29 -4.99
CA SER A 40 23.11 -10.96 -4.04
C SER A 40 24.19 -11.83 -4.69
N ARG A 41 24.01 -12.20 -5.97
CA ARG A 41 24.97 -13.03 -6.73
C ARG A 41 26.01 -12.23 -7.51
N CYS A 42 25.60 -11.16 -8.20
CA CYS A 42 26.48 -10.38 -9.07
C CYS A 42 26.75 -8.95 -8.58
N ALA A 43 26.09 -8.51 -7.50
CA ALA A 43 26.16 -7.15 -6.96
C ALA A 43 25.70 -6.04 -7.92
N GLU A 44 25.04 -6.39 -9.03
CA GLU A 44 24.46 -5.43 -9.96
C GLU A 44 23.11 -4.90 -9.45
N LYS A 45 22.80 -3.66 -9.82
CA LYS A 45 21.50 -3.03 -9.57
C LYS A 45 20.48 -3.54 -10.58
N LEU A 46 19.37 -4.05 -10.09
CA LEU A 46 18.25 -4.55 -10.88
C LEU A 46 17.05 -3.63 -10.70
N HIS A 47 16.46 -3.17 -11.80
CA HIS A 47 15.19 -2.45 -11.79
C HIS A 47 14.06 -3.42 -12.07
N TYR A 48 13.19 -3.62 -11.06
CA TYR A 48 12.09 -4.56 -11.13
C TYR A 48 10.75 -3.80 -11.05
N PRO A 49 9.87 -3.92 -12.06
CA PRO A 49 8.53 -3.39 -11.97
C PRO A 49 7.69 -4.24 -11.01
N VAL A 50 7.06 -3.60 -10.04
CA VAL A 50 6.12 -4.22 -9.10
C VAL A 50 4.71 -3.76 -9.43
N GLN A 51 3.77 -4.71 -9.38
CA GLN A 51 2.34 -4.45 -9.49
C GLN A 51 1.65 -5.33 -8.45
N VAL A 52 1.08 -4.70 -7.43
CA VAL A 52 0.51 -5.38 -6.27
C VAL A 52 -0.94 -4.98 -6.08
N SER A 53 -1.77 -5.91 -5.62
CA SER A 53 -3.17 -5.63 -5.32
C SER A 53 -3.27 -4.82 -4.02
N PHE A 54 -4.23 -3.92 -3.96
CA PHE A 54 -4.51 -3.09 -2.80
C PHE A 54 -5.99 -3.23 -2.45
N HIS A 55 -6.28 -3.64 -1.23
CA HIS A 55 -7.64 -3.75 -0.69
C HIS A 55 -7.57 -3.38 0.79
N GLU A 56 -8.17 -2.25 1.15
CA GLU A 56 -8.15 -1.73 2.52
C GLU A 56 -9.50 -1.12 2.88
N VAL A 57 -9.89 -1.28 4.15
CA VAL A 57 -11.14 -0.77 4.71
C VAL A 57 -10.82 0.35 5.71
N TYR A 58 -11.43 1.50 5.48
CA TYR A 58 -11.29 2.69 6.32
C TYR A 58 -12.62 3.03 6.99
N LEU A 59 -12.66 2.99 8.33
CA LEU A 59 -13.82 3.41 9.11
C LEU A 59 -13.65 4.84 9.58
N HIS A 60 -14.75 5.57 9.73
CA HIS A 60 -14.70 6.87 10.37
C HIS A 60 -14.36 6.68 11.86
N GLN A 61 -13.55 7.56 12.48
CA GLN A 61 -13.11 7.42 13.89
C GLN A 61 -14.25 7.28 14.93
N ARG A 62 -15.50 7.54 14.54
CA ARG A 62 -16.69 7.42 15.41
C ARG A 62 -17.32 6.02 15.39
N GLU A 63 -16.83 5.13 14.54
CA GLU A 63 -17.34 3.78 14.35
C GLU A 63 -16.43 2.76 15.04
N THR A 64 -17.01 1.72 15.65
CA THR A 64 -16.26 0.64 16.31
C THR A 64 -16.13 -0.57 15.38
N ALA A 65 -14.90 -1.00 15.19
CA ALA A 65 -14.49 -2.25 14.55
C ALA A 65 -15.02 -3.51 15.27
N SER A 66 -15.30 -4.57 14.50
CA SER A 66 -15.27 -5.96 15.01
C SER A 66 -13.82 -6.44 15.01
N ASP A 67 -13.40 -7.21 16.03
CA ASP A 67 -12.02 -7.62 16.35
C ASP A 67 -11.24 -8.41 15.26
N GLU A 68 -11.84 -8.68 14.09
CA GLU A 68 -11.31 -9.63 13.10
C GLU A 68 -10.63 -8.99 11.87
N GLU A 69 -10.75 -7.67 11.67
CA GLU A 69 -10.19 -6.97 10.50
C GLU A 69 -9.15 -5.91 10.91
N GLU A 70 -8.07 -5.79 10.11
CA GLU A 70 -7.08 -4.73 10.28
C GLU A 70 -7.70 -3.39 9.87
N ILE A 71 -8.31 -2.71 10.83
CA ILE A 71 -9.15 -1.55 10.56
C ILE A 71 -8.34 -0.26 10.66
N HIS A 72 -8.41 0.52 9.59
CA HIS A 72 -7.79 1.85 9.51
C HIS A 72 -8.84 2.93 9.78
N TYR A 73 -8.48 3.91 10.59
CA TYR A 73 -9.37 5.04 10.87
C TYR A 73 -8.95 6.26 10.05
N TYR A 74 -9.94 7.00 9.57
CA TYR A 74 -9.73 8.32 8.98
C TYR A 74 -10.54 9.39 9.73
N ASP A 75 -10.05 10.63 9.67
CA ASP A 75 -10.70 11.82 10.21
C ASP A 75 -10.77 12.91 9.14
N GLY A 76 -11.89 13.61 9.09
CA GLY A 76 -12.14 14.67 8.11
C GLY A 76 -12.33 14.14 6.69
N ASP A 77 -11.75 14.84 5.72
CA ASP A 77 -11.95 14.65 4.28
C ASP A 77 -10.73 14.04 3.57
N LYS A 78 -9.72 13.56 4.32
CA LYS A 78 -8.48 13.01 3.78
C LYS A 78 -8.16 11.64 4.38
N ILE A 79 -7.67 10.75 3.54
CA ILE A 79 -7.21 9.40 3.92
C ILE A 79 -5.79 9.26 3.40
N ASP A 80 -4.86 8.95 4.30
CA ASP A 80 -3.50 8.60 3.91
C ASP A 80 -3.41 7.08 3.72
N ILE A 81 -3.30 6.66 2.46
CA ILE A 81 -3.15 5.25 2.06
C ILE A 81 -1.68 4.84 1.90
N LEU A 82 -0.74 5.78 2.05
CA LEU A 82 0.68 5.54 1.80
C LEU A 82 1.26 4.40 2.68
N PRO A 83 0.95 4.29 3.98
CA PRO A 83 1.48 3.20 4.81
C PRO A 83 1.12 1.81 4.26
N GLN A 84 -0.15 1.62 3.89
CA GLN A 84 -0.68 0.38 3.35
C GLN A 84 -0.17 0.12 1.94
N ALA A 85 -0.04 1.17 1.13
CA ALA A 85 0.49 1.08 -0.23
C ALA A 85 1.97 0.64 -0.23
N ILE A 86 2.76 1.13 0.72
CA ILE A 86 4.15 0.69 0.92
C ILE A 86 4.18 -0.76 1.41
N ARG A 87 3.32 -1.13 2.38
CA ARG A 87 3.23 -2.52 2.87
C ARG A 87 2.86 -3.50 1.76
N ALA A 88 2.01 -3.10 0.82
CA ALA A 88 1.67 -3.95 -0.32
C ALA A 88 2.87 -4.25 -1.24
N ILE A 89 3.88 -3.38 -1.26
CA ILE A 89 5.09 -3.51 -2.09
C ILE A 89 6.19 -4.34 -1.39
N LEU A 90 6.27 -4.29 -0.06
CA LEU A 90 7.40 -4.80 0.75
C LEU A 90 7.13 -6.14 1.45
#